data_AF-A0A9D8QTQ5-F1
#
_entry.id   AF-A0A9D8QTQ5-F1
#
_cell.length_a   1.000
_cell.length_b   1.000
_cell.length_c   1.000
_cell.angle_alpha   90.00
_cell.angle_beta   90.00
_cell.angle_gamma   90.00
#
_symmetry.space_group_name_H-M   'P 1'
#
loop_
_entity.id
_entity.type
_entity.pdbx_description
1 polymer ?
#
loop_
_entity_poly.entity_id
_entity_poly.type
_entity_poly.pdbx_seq_one_letter_code
_entity_poly.pdbx_strand_id
1 'polypeptide(L)'
;MKKLVVLLAAFVLLLGSCTEDIDTSARYVFKEETILSYLQKHEDYSEYVRLLQLVPISSRSESTVYQLLSARGHYTCFAPTNEAIALYLQDQVEAGFIEEPSWESFQSDKLKDSIVRVVVFNSIIDGGDEEYYETTDF
;
A
#
# COMPACT_ATOMS: atom_id res chain seq x y z
N MET A 1 18.66 65.79 0.38
CA MET A 1 17.43 65.38 -0.34
C MET A 1 17.58 64.02 -1.02
N LYS A 2 18.57 63.80 -1.91
CA LYS A 2 18.77 62.51 -2.61
C LYS A 2 18.97 61.29 -1.69
N LYS A 3 19.73 61.43 -0.59
CA LYS A 3 19.96 60.35 0.39
C LYS A 3 18.71 59.95 1.18
N LEU A 4 17.78 60.90 1.41
CA LEU A 4 16.53 60.66 2.12
C LEU A 4 15.52 59.91 1.24
N VAL A 5 15.50 60.22 -0.06
CA VAL A 5 14.66 59.55 -1.07
C VAL A 5 15.07 58.09 -1.28
N VAL A 6 16.38 57.80 -1.26
CA VAL A 6 16.91 56.43 -1.39
C VAL A 6 16.58 55.58 -0.15
N LEU A 7 16.68 56.16 1.06
CA LEU A 7 16.28 55.49 2.31
C LEU A 7 14.78 55.21 2.37
N LEU A 8 13.95 56.14 1.87
CA LEU A 8 12.50 55.95 1.82
C LEU A 8 12.08 54.86 0.81
N ALA A 9 12.77 54.79 -0.34
CA ALA A 9 12.52 53.77 -1.36
C ALA A 9 12.93 52.36 -0.89
N ALA A 10 14.00 52.23 -0.12
CA ALA A 10 14.42 50.96 0.47
C ALA A 10 13.45 50.42 1.53
N PHE A 11 12.76 51.32 2.26
CA PHE A 11 11.76 50.94 3.27
C PHE A 11 10.46 50.40 2.65
N VAL A 12 10.07 50.90 1.48
CA VAL A 12 8.87 50.43 0.74
C VAL A 12 9.05 49.02 0.18
N LEU A 13 10.29 48.62 -0.16
CA LEU A 13 10.63 47.29 -0.66
C LEU A 13 10.54 46.18 0.43
N LEU A 14 10.60 46.54 1.72
CA LEU A 14 10.50 45.58 2.83
C LEU A 14 9.05 45.22 3.20
N LEU A 15 8.07 45.99 2.74
CA LEU A 15 6.65 45.78 3.04
C LEU A 15 5.91 44.97 1.96
N GLY A 16 6.59 44.62 0.87
CA GLY A 16 6.06 43.83 -0.24
C GLY A 16 6.34 42.33 -0.14
N SER A 17 6.59 41.79 1.05
CA SER A 17 6.67 40.34 1.22
C SER A 17 5.26 39.77 1.19
N CYS A 18 4.83 39.27 0.03
CA CYS A 18 3.68 38.37 -0.04
C CYS A 18 3.98 37.15 0.82
N THR A 19 3.41 37.09 2.03
CA THR A 19 3.26 35.82 2.72
C THR A 19 2.23 35.04 1.91
N GLU A 20 2.69 34.13 1.06
CA GLU A 20 1.84 33.08 0.56
C GLU A 20 1.35 32.27 1.77
N ASP A 21 0.11 32.52 2.18
CA ASP A 21 -0.63 31.59 3.02
C ASP A 21 -0.87 30.35 2.17
N ILE A 22 0.14 29.47 2.15
CA ILE A 22 -0.02 28.19 1.47
C ILE A 22 -1.01 27.40 2.31
N ASP A 23 -2.23 27.31 1.81
CA ASP A 23 -3.27 26.48 2.40
C ASP A 23 -2.80 25.02 2.40
N THR A 24 -2.28 24.59 3.53
CA THR A 24 -1.78 23.22 3.74
C THR A 24 -2.91 22.24 4.05
N SER A 25 -4.16 22.72 4.18
CA SER A 25 -5.31 21.86 4.47
C SER A 25 -5.59 20.88 3.33
N ALA A 26 -5.24 21.23 2.09
CA ALA A 26 -5.32 20.35 0.93
C ALA A 26 -4.15 19.35 0.81
N ARG A 27 -3.10 19.44 1.65
CA ARG A 27 -1.96 18.50 1.61
C ARG A 27 -2.25 17.16 2.28
N TYR A 28 -3.21 17.11 3.19
CA TYR A 28 -3.60 15.89 3.90
C TYR A 28 -4.98 15.42 3.42
N VAL A 29 -4.98 14.71 2.29
CA VAL A 29 -6.19 14.09 1.70
C VAL A 29 -6.40 12.66 2.18
N PHE A 30 -5.48 12.10 2.98
CA PHE A 30 -5.65 10.80 3.62
C PHE A 30 -6.55 10.91 4.84
N LYS A 31 -7.87 10.96 4.60
CA LYS A 31 -8.87 10.87 5.66
C LYS A 31 -9.20 9.41 6.02
N GLU A 32 -8.83 8.47 5.15
CA GLU A 32 -9.22 7.07 5.20
C GLU A 32 -8.02 6.12 5.23
N GLU A 33 -8.30 4.86 5.57
CA GLU A 33 -7.32 3.78 5.64
C GLU A 33 -6.91 3.30 4.23
N THR A 34 -5.61 3.09 4.02
CA THR A 34 -5.16 2.24 2.91
C THR A 34 -5.52 0.79 3.20
N ILE A 35 -5.61 -0.05 2.16
CA ILE A 35 -5.81 -1.50 2.31
C ILE A 35 -4.80 -2.07 3.30
N LEU A 36 -3.51 -1.72 3.16
CA LEU A 36 -2.51 -2.21 4.10
C LEU A 36 -2.80 -1.77 5.53
N SER A 37 -3.15 -0.51 5.77
CA SER A 37 -3.41 -0.01 7.12
C SER A 37 -4.64 -0.66 7.76
N TYR A 38 -5.66 -0.99 6.97
CA TYR A 38 -6.79 -1.80 7.41
C TYR A 38 -6.32 -3.20 7.82
N LEU A 39 -5.62 -3.92 6.93
CA LEU A 39 -5.13 -5.28 7.21
C LEU A 39 -4.24 -5.33 8.46
N GLN A 40 -3.40 -4.32 8.71
CA GLN A 40 -2.54 -4.24 9.88
C GLN A 40 -3.27 -4.00 11.20
N LYS A 41 -4.49 -3.43 11.16
CA LYS A 41 -5.32 -3.21 12.35
C LYS A 41 -6.07 -4.47 12.78
N HIS A 42 -6.18 -5.45 11.90
CA HIS A 42 -6.92 -6.69 12.12
C HIS A 42 -5.95 -7.87 12.20
N GLU A 43 -5.80 -8.43 13.42
CA GLU A 43 -4.87 -9.54 13.69
C GLU A 43 -5.13 -10.78 12.81
N ASP A 44 -6.38 -10.98 12.41
CA ASP A 44 -6.85 -12.04 11.51
C ASP A 44 -6.20 -12.02 10.11
N TYR A 45 -5.52 -10.95 9.72
CA TYR A 45 -4.79 -10.86 8.44
C TYR A 45 -3.27 -10.82 8.58
N SER A 46 -2.72 -11.00 9.79
CA SER A 46 -1.29 -10.87 10.05
C SER A 46 -0.42 -11.78 9.18
N GLU A 47 -0.85 -13.02 8.95
CA GLU A 47 -0.14 -13.95 8.07
C GLU A 47 -0.18 -13.47 6.62
N TYR A 48 -1.34 -13.01 6.15
CA TYR A 48 -1.46 -12.45 4.80
C TYR A 48 -0.58 -11.20 4.62
N VAL A 49 -0.54 -10.30 5.62
CA VAL A 49 0.35 -9.12 5.61
C VAL A 49 1.81 -9.53 5.50
N ARG A 50 2.23 -10.62 6.16
CA ARG A 50 3.59 -11.18 6.00
C ARG A 50 3.83 -11.65 4.58
N LEU A 51 2.88 -12.34 3.95
CA LEU A 51 3.02 -12.80 2.55
C LEU A 51 3.17 -11.61 1.58
N LEU A 52 2.43 -10.51 1.80
CA LEU A 52 2.55 -9.29 0.99
C LEU A 52 3.98 -8.71 0.99
N GLN A 53 4.73 -8.87 2.09
CA GLN A 53 6.11 -8.41 2.22
C GLN A 53 7.12 -9.28 1.45
N LEU A 54 6.73 -10.51 1.08
CA LEU A 54 7.61 -11.45 0.38
C LEU A 54 7.48 -11.35 -1.14
N VAL A 55 6.35 -10.84 -1.66
CA VAL A 55 6.05 -10.87 -3.09
C VAL A 55 6.46 -9.57 -3.77
N PRO A 56 7.51 -9.56 -4.63
CA PRO A 56 7.84 -8.39 -5.44
C PRO A 56 6.77 -8.15 -6.52
N ILE A 57 6.49 -6.88 -6.81
CA ILE A 57 5.50 -6.46 -7.82
C ILE A 57 5.91 -6.91 -9.23
N SER A 58 7.22 -6.90 -9.51
CA SER A 58 7.76 -7.34 -10.79
C SER A 58 9.16 -7.93 -10.62
N SER A 59 9.64 -8.65 -11.63
CA SER A 59 11.01 -9.18 -11.65
C SER A 59 12.11 -8.10 -11.74
N ARG A 60 11.73 -6.83 -11.90
CA ARG A 60 12.65 -5.70 -12.07
C ARG A 60 12.63 -4.71 -10.90
N SER A 61 11.81 -4.96 -9.88
CA SER A 61 11.63 -4.05 -8.75
C SER A 61 11.72 -4.80 -7.43
N GLU A 62 12.46 -4.22 -6.49
CA GLU A 62 12.50 -4.65 -5.08
C GLU A 62 11.25 -4.22 -4.30
N SER A 63 10.37 -3.42 -4.92
CA SER A 63 9.09 -3.06 -4.32
C SER A 63 8.17 -4.27 -4.28
N THR A 64 7.60 -4.52 -3.11
CA THR A 64 6.69 -5.63 -2.84
C THR A 64 5.25 -5.17 -2.88
N VAL A 65 4.33 -6.12 -2.97
CA VAL A 65 2.89 -5.85 -2.95
C VAL A 65 2.49 -5.15 -1.65
N TYR A 66 3.21 -5.38 -0.55
CA TYR A 66 3.05 -4.60 0.68
C TYR A 66 3.24 -3.10 0.45
N GLN A 67 4.31 -2.67 -0.25
CA GLN A 67 4.48 -1.24 -0.54
C GLN A 67 3.43 -0.73 -1.53
N LEU A 68 3.01 -1.57 -2.50
CA LEU A 68 1.95 -1.20 -3.44
C LEU A 68 0.65 -0.83 -2.73
N LEU A 69 0.20 -1.69 -1.81
CA LEU A 69 -1.04 -1.50 -1.05
C LEU A 69 -0.93 -0.46 0.08
N SER A 70 0.29 -0.02 0.39
CA SER A 70 0.53 1.12 1.29
C SER A 70 0.34 2.47 0.59
N ALA A 71 0.44 2.49 -0.74
CA ALA A 71 0.25 3.68 -1.55
C ALA A 71 -1.22 3.86 -1.94
N ARG A 72 -1.57 5.08 -2.37
CA ARG A 72 -2.89 5.35 -2.95
C ARG A 72 -2.99 4.68 -4.32
N GLY A 73 -4.05 3.92 -4.53
CA GLY A 73 -4.37 3.31 -5.81
C GLY A 73 -5.74 2.64 -5.76
N HIS A 74 -6.26 2.28 -6.93
CA HIS A 74 -7.57 1.67 -7.07
C HIS A 74 -7.42 0.15 -7.07
N TYR A 75 -7.58 -0.45 -5.89
CA TYR A 75 -7.46 -1.90 -5.74
C TYR A 75 -8.69 -2.47 -5.05
N THR A 76 -9.11 -3.66 -5.48
CA THR A 76 -10.02 -4.52 -4.70
C THR A 76 -9.22 -5.68 -4.14
N CYS A 77 -9.22 -5.84 -2.82
CA CYS A 77 -8.47 -6.91 -2.14
C CYS A 77 -9.40 -7.90 -1.45
N PHE A 78 -9.33 -9.16 -1.87
CA PHE A 78 -9.97 -10.31 -1.23
C PHE A 78 -8.98 -10.97 -0.27
N ALA A 79 -8.69 -10.30 0.85
CA ALA A 79 -7.68 -10.73 1.80
C ALA A 79 -8.11 -12.03 2.54
N PRO A 80 -7.34 -13.12 2.46
CA PRO A 80 -7.61 -14.33 3.23
C PRO A 80 -7.29 -14.10 4.71
N THR A 81 -8.10 -14.67 5.60
CA THR A 81 -7.80 -14.71 7.03
C THR A 81 -6.68 -15.71 7.34
N ASN A 82 -6.09 -15.61 8.53
CA ASN A 82 -5.10 -16.56 9.03
C ASN A 82 -5.67 -18.00 9.04
N GLU A 83 -6.96 -18.15 9.39
CA GLU A 83 -7.65 -19.44 9.35
C GLU A 83 -7.74 -19.98 7.92
N ALA A 84 -8.10 -19.15 6.94
CA ALA A 84 -8.17 -19.56 5.53
C ALA A 84 -6.80 -20.00 5.00
N ILE A 85 -5.71 -19.31 5.39
CA ILE A 85 -4.35 -19.71 5.05
C ILE A 85 -3.97 -21.04 5.71
N ALA A 86 -4.30 -21.22 6.99
CA ALA A 86 -4.03 -22.47 7.70
C ALA A 86 -4.79 -23.67 7.08
N LEU A 87 -6.06 -23.48 6.71
CA LEU A 87 -6.85 -24.49 6.00
C LEU A 87 -6.26 -24.83 4.64
N TYR A 88 -5.82 -23.82 3.89
CA TYR A 88 -5.14 -24.06 2.60
C TYR A 88 -3.88 -24.93 2.77
N LEU A 89 -3.04 -24.64 3.77
CA LEU A 89 -1.84 -25.44 4.05
C LEU A 89 -2.20 -26.86 4.51
N GLN A 90 -3.25 -27.01 5.30
CA GLN A 90 -3.79 -28.33 5.69
C GLN A 90 -4.25 -29.14 4.46
N ASP A 91 -4.96 -28.51 3.53
CA ASP A 91 -5.37 -29.15 2.26
C ASP A 91 -4.15 -29.61 1.44
N GLN A 92 -3.03 -28.86 1.49
CA GLN A 92 -1.79 -29.28 0.81
C GLN A 92 -1.16 -30.51 1.47
N VAL A 93 -1.28 -30.67 2.78
CA VAL A 93 -0.86 -31.88 3.50
C VAL A 93 -1.70 -33.08 3.09
N GLU A 94 -3.02 -32.91 3.06
CA GLU A 94 -3.97 -33.97 2.68
C GLU A 94 -3.79 -34.42 1.22
N ALA A 95 -3.46 -33.48 0.33
CA ALA A 95 -3.10 -33.77 -1.04
C ALA A 95 -1.69 -34.39 -1.21
N GLY A 96 -0.89 -34.45 -0.15
CA GLY A 96 0.46 -35.02 -0.15
C GLY A 96 1.53 -34.14 -0.80
N PHE A 97 1.31 -32.83 -0.90
CA PHE A 97 2.29 -31.89 -1.47
C PHE A 97 3.33 -31.42 -0.44
N ILE A 98 2.93 -31.31 0.84
CA ILE A 98 3.79 -30.93 1.96
C ILE A 98 3.56 -31.85 3.16
N GLU A 99 4.53 -31.97 4.06
CA GLU A 99 4.46 -32.92 5.20
C GLU A 99 3.71 -32.35 6.41
N GLU A 100 3.78 -31.03 6.61
CA GLU A 100 3.14 -30.31 7.72
C GLU A 100 2.49 -29.02 7.19
N PRO A 101 1.45 -28.48 7.84
CA PRO A 101 0.74 -27.28 7.38
C PRO A 101 1.57 -26.00 7.65
N SER A 102 2.70 -25.88 6.96
CA SER A 102 3.68 -24.80 7.13
C SER A 102 4.30 -24.39 5.78
N TRP A 103 4.56 -23.09 5.63
CA TRP A 103 5.29 -22.56 4.47
C TRP A 103 6.72 -23.10 4.33
N GLU A 104 7.32 -23.60 5.40
CA GLU A 104 8.66 -24.18 5.34
C GLU A 104 8.66 -25.67 4.93
N SER A 105 7.47 -26.29 4.83
CA SER A 105 7.33 -27.70 4.43
C SER A 105 7.34 -27.90 2.91
N PHE A 106 7.47 -26.82 2.13
CA PHE A 106 7.62 -26.91 0.68
C PHE A 106 9.03 -27.40 0.29
N GLN A 107 9.08 -28.26 -0.72
CA GLN A 107 10.32 -28.93 -1.17
C GLN A 107 11.45 -28.00 -1.63
N SER A 108 11.12 -26.75 -2.02
CA SER A 108 12.12 -25.75 -2.40
C SER A 108 11.57 -24.33 -2.22
N ASP A 109 12.47 -23.37 -1.98
CA ASP A 109 12.11 -21.95 -1.89
C ASP A 109 11.46 -21.45 -3.18
N LYS A 110 11.89 -21.92 -4.34
CA LYS A 110 11.28 -21.55 -5.63
C LYS A 110 9.80 -21.97 -5.71
N LEU A 111 9.46 -23.15 -5.19
CA LEU A 111 8.07 -23.62 -5.17
C LEU A 111 7.27 -22.80 -4.17
N LYS A 112 7.80 -22.59 -2.95
CA LYS A 112 7.21 -21.72 -1.92
C LYS A 112 6.90 -20.33 -2.47
N ASP A 113 7.90 -19.67 -3.05
CA ASP A 113 7.78 -18.34 -3.65
C ASP A 113 6.76 -18.30 -4.79
N SER A 114 6.64 -19.37 -5.57
CA SER A 114 5.65 -19.47 -6.64
C SER A 114 4.24 -19.55 -6.08
N ILE A 115 4.01 -20.36 -5.05
CA ILE A 115 2.68 -20.52 -4.43
C ILE A 115 2.29 -19.24 -3.68
N VAL A 116 3.19 -18.69 -2.86
CA VAL A 116 2.95 -17.41 -2.16
C VAL A 116 2.60 -16.30 -3.14
N ARG A 117 3.30 -16.24 -4.28
CA ARG A 117 3.00 -15.29 -5.35
C ARG A 117 1.60 -15.49 -5.94
N VAL A 118 1.15 -16.73 -6.15
CA VAL A 118 -0.21 -17.02 -6.64
C VAL A 118 -1.26 -16.59 -5.62
N VAL A 119 -1.05 -16.89 -4.33
CA VAL A 119 -1.98 -16.47 -3.26
C VAL A 119 -2.14 -14.94 -3.26
N VAL A 120 -1.04 -14.20 -3.30
CA VAL A 120 -1.04 -12.73 -3.24
C VAL A 120 -1.60 -12.07 -4.52
N PHE A 121 -1.24 -12.54 -5.71
CA PHE A 121 -1.74 -11.90 -6.94
C PHE A 121 -3.19 -12.27 -7.27
N ASN A 122 -3.67 -13.44 -6.83
CA ASN A 122 -5.08 -13.80 -7.03
C ASN A 122 -6.03 -13.10 -6.05
N SER A 123 -5.52 -12.58 -4.93
CA SER A 123 -6.31 -11.85 -3.94
C SER A 123 -6.45 -10.36 -4.23
N ILE A 124 -5.84 -9.84 -5.30
CA ILE A 124 -5.83 -8.41 -5.62
C ILE A 124 -6.25 -8.19 -7.08
N ILE A 125 -7.25 -7.35 -7.27
CA ILE A 125 -7.63 -6.81 -8.59
C ILE A 125 -7.16 -5.36 -8.65
N ASP A 126 -6.29 -5.06 -9.61
CA ASP A 126 -5.88 -3.69 -9.95
C ASP A 126 -6.90 -3.08 -10.91
N GLY A 127 -7.53 -1.99 -10.49
CA GLY A 127 -8.50 -1.23 -11.29
C GLY A 127 -7.84 -0.34 -12.34
N GLY A 128 -6.51 -0.14 -12.29
CA GLY A 128 -5.78 0.75 -13.18
C GLY A 128 -6.18 2.22 -13.04
N ASP A 129 -6.04 2.96 -14.14
CA ASP A 129 -6.36 4.40 -14.23
C ASP A 129 -7.82 4.69 -14.62
N GLU A 130 -8.71 3.68 -14.62
CA GLU A 130 -10.11 3.88 -14.98
C GLU A 130 -10.91 4.55 -13.85
N GLU A 131 -11.68 5.60 -14.16
CA GLU A 131 -12.69 6.18 -13.26
C GLU A 131 -13.79 5.15 -13.01
N TYR A 132 -13.72 4.39 -11.91
CA TYR A 132 -14.83 3.54 -11.51
C TYR A 132 -15.98 4.38 -10.98
N TYR A 133 -17.17 4.10 -11.50
CA TYR A 133 -18.44 4.67 -11.04
C TYR A 133 -18.62 4.34 -9.56
N GLU A 134 -18.68 5.37 -8.71
CA GLU A 134 -19.19 5.24 -7.35
C GLU A 134 -20.57 4.58 -7.45
N THR A 135 -20.71 3.34 -6.96
CA THR A 135 -22.02 2.73 -6.83
C THR A 135 -22.72 3.40 -5.67
N THR A 136 -23.27 4.58 -5.96
CA THR A 136 -24.24 5.42 -5.24
C THR A 136 -24.18 5.36 -3.72
N ASP A 137 -23.91 6.53 -3.13
CA ASP A 137 -24.23 6.90 -1.75
C ASP A 137 -25.53 6.22 -1.28
N PHE A 138 -25.42 5.38 -0.24
CA PHE A 138 -26.55 4.83 0.50
C PHE A 138 -26.88 5.69 1.72
#